data_AF-A0A7C5NDN4-F1
#
_entry.id   AF-A0A7C5NDN4-F1
#
_cell.length_a   1.000
_cell.length_b   1.000
_cell.length_c   1.000
_cell.angle_alpha   90.00
_cell.angle_beta   90.00
_cell.angle_gamma   90.00
#
_symmetry.space_group_name_H-M   'P 1'
#
loop_
_entity.id
_entity.type
_entity.pdbx_description
1 polymer ?
#
loop_
_entity_poly.entity_id
_entity_poly.type
_entity_poly.pdbx_seq_one_letter_code
_entity_poly.pdbx_strand_id
1 'polypeptide(L)'
;MSFFGKFFNKKKKEDLDKGLEKTKTSFLNKLSKAVAGKATVDEEVLDELENILITSDVGLDTTVKIIERIEGRVAKDKYLNISELNSILKDEIVQLLGENNIQDLEDYILPNPDVKPNIILVVGVNGVGKTTTIGKLAHQYKSQGKKVVLGAADTFRAAAV
;
A
#
# COMPACT_ATOMS: atom_id res chain seq x y z
N MET A 1 7.27 -15.51 -4.13
CA MET A 1 8.61 -14.89 -4.33
C MET A 1 8.75 -14.00 -5.59
N SER A 2 7.68 -13.47 -6.21
CA SER A 2 7.83 -12.73 -7.50
C SER A 2 7.13 -11.37 -7.56
N PHE A 3 6.86 -10.69 -6.44
CA PHE A 3 6.26 -9.34 -6.46
C PHE A 3 7.33 -8.22 -6.44
N PHE A 4 8.48 -8.42 -5.79
CA PHE A 4 9.48 -7.35 -5.61
C PHE A 4 10.60 -7.33 -6.65
N GLY A 5 10.84 -8.43 -7.37
CA GLY A 5 11.96 -8.55 -8.31
C GLY A 5 11.70 -8.00 -9.71
N LYS A 6 10.43 -7.84 -10.12
CA LYS A 6 10.05 -7.48 -11.49
C LYS A 6 9.46 -6.07 -11.66
N PHE A 7 9.04 -5.43 -10.56
CA PHE A 7 8.30 -4.15 -10.58
C PHE A 7 9.17 -2.90 -10.41
N PHE A 8 10.38 -3.06 -9.87
CA PHE A 8 11.20 -1.93 -9.47
C PHE A 8 12.54 -1.91 -10.20
N ASN A 9 12.69 -0.99 -11.16
CA ASN A 9 14.02 -0.45 -11.40
C ASN A 9 14.51 0.16 -10.07
N LYS A 10 15.80 -0.04 -9.73
CA LYS A 10 16.44 0.41 -8.49
C LYS A 10 15.97 1.80 -8.05
N LYS A 11 15.86 2.75 -8.99
CA LYS A 11 15.36 4.10 -8.74
C LYS A 11 13.91 4.17 -8.22
N LYS A 12 12.97 3.44 -8.85
CA LYS A 12 11.57 3.38 -8.38
C LYS A 12 11.47 2.79 -6.97
N LYS A 13 12.35 1.83 -6.65
CA LYS A 13 12.38 1.21 -5.31
C LYS A 13 12.82 2.22 -4.28
N GLU A 14 13.90 2.94 -4.57
CA GLU A 14 14.43 4.01 -3.72
C GLU A 14 13.39 5.12 -3.50
N ASP A 15 12.66 5.53 -4.54
CA ASP A 15 11.60 6.54 -4.43
C ASP A 15 10.45 6.05 -3.53
N LEU A 16 10.04 4.78 -3.65
CA LEU A 16 9.01 4.20 -2.79
C LEU A 16 9.49 4.05 -1.33
N ASP A 17 10.70 3.50 -1.14
CA ASP A 17 11.30 3.34 0.18
C ASP A 17 11.41 4.69 0.91
N LYS A 18 11.81 5.74 0.18
CA LYS A 18 11.85 7.12 0.68
C LYS A 18 10.46 7.68 0.98
N GLY A 19 9.49 7.42 0.11
CA GLY A 19 8.10 7.86 0.32
C GLY A 19 7.45 7.25 1.56
N LEU A 20 7.80 6.00 1.89
CA LEU A 20 7.27 5.25 3.03
C LEU A 20 8.14 5.32 4.29
N GLU A 21 9.29 5.98 4.23
CA GLU A 21 10.31 5.99 5.30
C GLU A 21 9.74 6.38 6.67
N LYS A 22 8.91 7.44 6.70
CA LYS A 22 8.29 7.93 7.95
C LYS A 22 7.30 6.92 8.53
N THR A 23 6.43 6.35 7.69
CA THR A 23 5.46 5.33 8.10
C THR A 23 6.16 4.08 8.62
N LYS A 24 7.17 3.60 7.87
CA LYS A 24 7.98 2.44 8.24
C LYS A 24 8.69 2.65 9.59
N THR A 25 9.36 3.80 9.76
CA THR A 25 10.09 4.11 10.99
C THR A 25 9.15 4.23 12.18
N SER A 26 8.01 4.94 12.02
CA SER A 26 6.99 5.07 13.06
C SER A 26 6.45 3.70 13.49
N PHE A 27 6.06 2.87 12.53
CA PHE A 27 5.51 1.54 12.77
C PHE A 27 6.51 0.61 13.46
N LEU A 28 7.73 0.49 12.92
CA LEU A 28 8.77 -0.39 13.50
C LEU A 28 9.18 0.06 14.90
N ASN A 29 9.17 1.36 15.19
CA ASN A 29 9.46 1.87 16.53
C ASN A 29 8.37 1.51 17.55
N LYS A 30 7.09 1.56 17.16
CA LYS A 30 5.98 1.09 18.01
C LYS A 30 6.12 -0.42 18.26
N LEU A 31 6.31 -1.20 17.20
CA LEU A 31 6.43 -2.65 17.27
C LEU A 31 7.64 -3.09 18.13
N SER A 32 8.80 -2.46 17.95
CA SER A 32 9.99 -2.80 18.73
C SER A 32 9.82 -2.54 20.23
N LYS A 33 9.00 -1.54 20.61
CA LYS A 33 8.68 -1.26 22.00
C LYS A 33 7.71 -2.28 22.58
N ALA A 34 6.69 -2.65 21.82
CA ALA A 34 5.69 -3.66 22.21
C ALA A 34 6.32 -5.02 22.55
N VAL A 35 7.32 -5.42 21.76
CA VAL A 35 7.97 -6.72 21.92
C VAL A 35 9.23 -6.68 22.80
N ALA A 36 9.58 -5.52 23.36
CA ALA A 36 10.80 -5.37 24.14
C ALA A 36 10.74 -6.22 25.42
N GLY A 37 11.72 -7.10 25.60
CA GLY A 37 11.81 -7.98 26.78
C GLY A 37 10.91 -9.22 26.71
N LYS A 38 10.17 -9.41 25.61
CA LYS A 38 9.41 -10.63 25.33
C LYS A 38 10.28 -11.59 24.49
N ALA A 39 10.12 -12.90 24.69
CA ALA A 39 10.87 -13.92 23.95
C ALA A 39 10.02 -14.62 22.86
N THR A 40 8.70 -14.64 23.04
CA THR A 40 7.74 -15.36 22.22
C THR A 40 6.56 -14.46 21.87
N VAL A 41 5.86 -14.78 20.79
CA VAL A 41 4.58 -14.15 20.44
C VAL A 41 3.47 -14.82 21.26
N ASP A 42 3.00 -14.13 22.30
CA ASP A 42 1.86 -14.53 23.14
C ASP A 42 0.65 -13.60 22.89
N GLU A 43 -0.46 -13.85 23.59
CA GLU A 43 -1.71 -13.09 23.49
C GLU A 43 -1.48 -11.59 23.76
N GLU A 44 -0.66 -11.25 24.77
CA GLU A 44 -0.33 -9.87 25.12
C GLU A 44 0.43 -9.15 23.99
N VAL A 45 1.35 -9.85 23.31
CA VAL A 45 2.06 -9.30 22.13
C VAL A 45 1.10 -9.07 20.97
N LEU A 46 0.11 -9.95 20.77
CA LEU A 46 -0.87 -9.84 19.70
C LEU A 46 -1.86 -8.70 19.95
N ASP A 47 -2.32 -8.52 21.18
CA ASP A 47 -3.16 -7.38 21.59
C ASP A 47 -2.45 -6.04 21.33
N GLU A 48 -1.17 -5.95 21.69
CA GLU A 48 -0.40 -4.73 21.43
C GLU A 48 -0.16 -4.52 19.93
N LEU A 49 0.06 -5.59 19.16
CA LEU A 49 0.14 -5.51 17.70
C LEU A 49 -1.17 -5.01 17.09
N GLU A 50 -2.32 -5.45 17.58
CA GLU A 50 -3.64 -4.99 17.16
C GLU A 50 -3.75 -3.46 17.34
N ASN A 51 -3.45 -2.97 18.55
CA ASN A 51 -3.44 -1.54 18.86
C ASN A 51 -2.49 -0.75 17.96
N ILE A 52 -1.31 -1.30 17.66
CA ILE A 52 -0.35 -0.66 16.77
C ILE A 52 -0.90 -0.55 15.35
N LEU A 53 -1.52 -1.60 14.82
CA LEU A 53 -2.12 -1.60 13.47
C LEU A 53 -3.27 -0.59 13.38
N ILE A 54 -4.16 -0.55 14.37
CA ILE A 54 -5.28 0.42 14.42
C ILE A 54 -4.75 1.85 14.47
N THR A 55 -3.80 2.14 15.37
CA THR A 55 -3.20 3.50 15.51
C THR A 55 -2.26 3.87 14.36
N SER A 56 -2.07 2.97 13.39
CA SER A 56 -1.30 3.18 12.16
C SER A 56 -2.18 3.21 10.91
N ASP A 57 -3.47 3.52 11.06
CA ASP A 57 -4.44 3.73 9.99
C ASP A 57 -4.75 2.50 9.13
N VAL A 58 -4.55 1.28 9.65
CA VAL A 58 -4.90 0.03 8.94
C VAL A 58 -6.41 -0.22 8.91
N GLY A 59 -7.15 0.30 9.89
CA GLY A 59 -8.57 0.10 10.07
C GLY A 59 -8.91 -1.19 10.83
N LEU A 60 -10.06 -1.22 11.49
CA LEU A 60 -10.47 -2.30 12.40
C LEU A 60 -10.61 -3.65 11.68
N ASP A 61 -11.45 -3.72 10.65
CA ASP A 61 -11.76 -4.97 9.95
C ASP A 61 -10.51 -5.64 9.34
N THR A 62 -9.61 -4.83 8.78
CA THR A 62 -8.34 -5.31 8.23
C THR A 62 -7.41 -5.79 9.33
N THR A 63 -7.35 -5.07 10.45
CA THR A 63 -6.52 -5.45 11.59
C THR A 63 -6.96 -6.79 12.18
N VAL A 64 -8.26 -6.97 12.44
CA VAL A 64 -8.81 -8.23 12.95
C VAL A 64 -8.41 -9.41 12.06
N LYS A 65 -8.57 -9.26 10.73
CA LYS A 65 -8.14 -10.30 9.77
C LYS A 65 -6.66 -10.62 9.83
N ILE A 66 -5.80 -9.62 10.07
CA ILE A 66 -4.36 -9.82 10.19
C ILE A 66 -4.05 -10.59 11.48
N ILE A 67 -4.64 -10.18 12.61
CA ILE A 67 -4.40 -10.83 13.91
C ILE A 67 -4.86 -12.28 13.89
N GLU A 68 -6.08 -12.57 13.42
CA GLU A 68 -6.62 -13.94 13.32
C GLU A 68 -5.71 -14.87 12.50
N ARG A 69 -5.08 -14.35 11.43
CA ARG A 69 -4.12 -15.12 10.60
C ARG A 69 -2.84 -15.42 11.35
N ILE A 70 -2.31 -14.42 12.06
CA ILE A 70 -1.09 -14.59 12.86
C ILE A 70 -1.36 -15.57 13.99
N GLU A 71 -2.48 -15.45 14.71
CA GLU A 71 -2.91 -16.41 15.74
C GLU A 71 -3.01 -17.83 15.21
N GLY A 72 -3.69 -18.02 14.06
CA GLY A 72 -3.82 -19.31 13.42
C GLY A 72 -2.47 -19.92 13.02
N ARG A 73 -1.47 -19.10 12.75
CA ARG A 73 -0.09 -19.53 12.45
C ARG A 73 0.70 -19.86 13.71
N VAL A 74 0.59 -19.03 14.76
CA VAL A 74 1.17 -19.30 16.10
C VAL A 74 0.67 -20.64 16.62
N ALA A 75 -0.64 -20.91 16.50
CA ALA A 75 -1.26 -22.14 16.97
C ALA A 75 -0.75 -23.40 16.23
N LYS A 76 -0.39 -23.27 14.95
CA LYS A 76 0.17 -24.36 14.13
C LYS A 76 1.65 -24.60 14.40
N ASP A 77 2.43 -23.53 14.44
CA ASP A 77 3.89 -23.60 14.52
C ASP A 77 4.41 -23.78 15.96
N LYS A 78 3.51 -23.68 16.97
CA LYS A 78 3.71 -23.89 18.43
C LYS A 78 4.76 -23.01 19.10
N TYR A 79 5.70 -22.43 18.35
CA TYR A 79 6.72 -21.53 18.86
C TYR A 79 7.08 -20.52 17.78
N LEU A 80 6.80 -19.25 18.03
CA LEU A 80 7.21 -18.15 17.16
C LEU A 80 8.05 -17.16 17.94
N ASN A 81 9.26 -16.91 17.42
CA ASN A 81 10.15 -15.90 17.96
C ASN A 81 9.70 -14.52 17.50
N ILE A 82 9.79 -13.53 18.38
CA ILE A 82 9.55 -12.11 18.06
C ILE A 82 10.41 -11.60 16.91
N SER A 83 11.62 -12.12 16.74
CA SER A 83 12.49 -11.76 15.62
C SER A 83 11.85 -12.07 14.26
N GLU A 84 10.92 -13.02 14.21
CA GLU A 84 10.21 -13.44 13.00
C GLU A 84 8.88 -12.70 12.81
N LEU A 85 8.34 -12.06 13.86
CA LEU A 85 7.02 -11.41 13.84
C LEU A 85 6.86 -10.41 12.70
N ASN A 86 7.88 -9.58 12.45
CA ASN A 86 7.85 -8.60 11.36
C ASN A 86 7.83 -9.27 9.97
N SER A 87 8.48 -10.42 9.82
CA SER A 87 8.44 -11.19 8.56
C SER A 87 7.08 -11.83 8.37
N ILE A 88 6.53 -12.43 9.43
CA ILE A 88 5.21 -13.07 9.40
C ILE A 88 4.13 -12.04 9.08
N LEU A 89 4.12 -10.91 9.80
CA LEU A 89 3.20 -9.80 9.54
C LEU A 89 3.24 -9.34 8.08
N LYS A 90 4.45 -9.16 7.54
CA LYS A 90 4.63 -8.79 6.14
C LYS A 90 4.03 -9.83 5.19
N ASP A 91 4.29 -11.12 5.43
CA ASP A 91 3.79 -12.20 4.59
C ASP A 91 2.26 -12.28 4.64
N GLU A 92 1.64 -12.16 5.82
CA GLU A 92 0.19 -12.18 5.98
C GLU A 92 -0.48 -10.96 5.31
N ILE A 93 0.10 -9.76 5.45
CA ILE A 93 -0.41 -8.55 4.76
C ILE A 93 -0.32 -8.72 3.24
N VAL A 94 0.77 -9.27 2.72
CA VAL A 94 0.93 -9.51 1.27
C VAL A 94 -0.10 -10.51 0.76
N GLN A 95 -0.35 -11.59 1.51
CA GLN A 95 -1.38 -12.57 1.15
C GLN A 95 -2.78 -11.94 1.17
N LEU A 96 -3.10 -11.19 2.23
CA LEU A 96 -4.40 -10.53 2.38
C LEU A 96 -4.66 -9.52 1.25
N LEU A 97 -3.65 -8.76 0.83
CA LEU A 97 -3.76 -7.84 -0.30
C LEU A 97 -3.98 -8.58 -1.64
N GLY A 98 -3.40 -9.78 -1.79
CA GLY A 98 -3.53 -10.61 -3.00
C GLY A 98 -4.89 -11.30 -3.17
N GLU A 99 -5.68 -11.46 -2.10
CA GLU A 99 -6.99 -12.14 -2.16
C GLU A 99 -8.07 -11.36 -2.90
N ASN A 100 -7.90 -10.05 -3.07
CA ASN A 100 -8.90 -9.19 -3.70
C ASN A 100 -9.02 -9.35 -5.23
N ASN A 101 -8.48 -10.44 -5.81
CA ASN A 101 -8.54 -10.76 -7.25
C ASN A 101 -8.15 -9.60 -8.17
N ILE A 102 -7.27 -8.71 -7.71
CA ILE A 102 -6.66 -7.71 -8.56
C ILE A 102 -5.63 -8.48 -9.39
N GLN A 103 -5.86 -8.61 -10.70
CA GLN A 103 -4.81 -9.12 -11.59
C GLN A 103 -3.53 -8.33 -11.30
N ASP A 104 -2.41 -9.05 -11.15
CA ASP A 104 -1.08 -8.44 -11.06
C ASP A 104 -0.80 -7.69 -12.37
N LEU A 105 -1.27 -6.45 -12.45
CA LEU A 105 -1.05 -5.58 -13.59
C LEU A 105 0.36 -5.00 -13.44
N GLU A 106 1.28 -5.44 -14.31
CA GLU A 106 2.66 -4.94 -14.40
C GLU A 106 2.70 -3.40 -14.61
N ASP A 107 1.69 -2.88 -15.29
CA ASP A 107 1.38 -1.47 -15.45
C ASP A 107 -0.15 -1.32 -15.61
N TYR A 108 -0.71 -0.14 -15.30
CA TYR A 108 -2.10 0.14 -15.65
C TYR A 108 -2.21 0.21 -17.18
N ILE A 109 -2.66 -0.90 -17.78
CA ILE A 109 -2.94 -0.98 -19.20
C ILE A 109 -4.32 -0.36 -19.43
N LEU A 110 -4.41 0.57 -20.38
CA LEU A 110 -5.69 1.14 -20.79
C LEU A 110 -6.62 -0.01 -21.23
N PRO A 111 -7.88 -0.04 -20.74
CA PRO A 111 -8.75 -1.21 -20.87
C PRO A 111 -9.07 -1.59 -22.33
N ASN A 112 -8.84 -0.71 -23.29
CA ASN A 112 -8.89 -1.04 -24.70
C ASN A 112 -7.83 -0.24 -25.51
N PRO A 113 -6.73 -0.87 -25.95
CA PRO A 113 -5.66 -0.18 -26.70
C PRO A 113 -6.09 0.25 -28.11
N ASP A 114 -7.11 -0.41 -28.68
CA ASP A 114 -7.60 -0.17 -30.04
C ASP A 114 -8.65 0.95 -30.10
N VAL A 115 -9.35 1.22 -29.00
CA VAL A 115 -10.31 2.32 -28.89
C VAL A 115 -9.60 3.61 -28.51
N LYS A 116 -9.75 4.65 -29.34
CA LYS A 116 -9.21 5.99 -29.10
C LYS A 116 -10.27 7.07 -29.34
N PRO A 117 -10.34 8.12 -28.49
CA PRO A 117 -9.49 8.34 -27.32
C PRO A 117 -9.88 7.45 -26.13
N ASN A 118 -8.89 7.12 -25.28
CA ASN A 118 -9.17 6.58 -23.95
C ASN A 118 -9.50 7.75 -23.01
N ILE A 119 -10.61 7.65 -22.28
CA ILE A 119 -11.14 8.73 -21.44
C ILE A 119 -10.91 8.37 -19.97
N ILE A 120 -10.19 9.23 -19.24
CA ILE A 120 -9.96 9.10 -17.80
C ILE A 120 -10.67 10.26 -17.11
N LEU A 121 -11.67 9.95 -16.28
CA LEU A 121 -12.35 10.91 -15.43
C LEU A 121 -11.78 10.82 -14.01
N VAL A 122 -11.15 11.90 -13.55
CA VAL A 122 -10.58 11.98 -12.19
C VAL A 122 -11.56 12.68 -11.26
N VAL A 123 -11.98 12.00 -10.20
CA VAL A 123 -12.96 12.48 -9.21
C VAL A 123 -12.36 12.54 -7.80
N GLY A 124 -12.93 13.34 -6.91
CA GLY A 124 -12.51 13.43 -5.50
C GLY A 124 -12.80 14.79 -4.86
N VAL A 125 -12.59 14.89 -3.55
CA VAL A 125 -12.81 16.13 -2.77
C VAL A 125 -11.71 17.17 -2.98
N ASN A 126 -11.87 18.38 -2.44
CA ASN A 126 -10.86 19.44 -2.57
C ASN A 126 -9.61 19.12 -1.73
N GLY A 127 -8.43 19.52 -2.22
CA GLY A 127 -7.16 19.37 -1.49
C GLY A 127 -6.44 18.02 -1.65
N VAL A 128 -7.09 16.96 -2.14
CA VAL A 128 -6.47 15.62 -2.29
C VAL A 128 -5.48 15.48 -3.46
N GLY A 129 -5.20 16.57 -4.18
CA GLY A 129 -4.21 16.58 -5.26
C GLY A 129 -4.70 16.10 -6.63
N LYS A 130 -6.00 16.25 -6.95
CA LYS A 130 -6.59 15.87 -8.25
C LYS A 130 -5.83 16.45 -9.45
N THR A 131 -5.73 17.78 -9.56
CA THR A 131 -5.07 18.48 -10.68
C THR A 131 -3.59 18.13 -10.78
N THR A 132 -2.90 18.02 -9.64
CA THR A 132 -1.50 17.58 -9.57
C THR A 132 -1.34 16.16 -10.12
N THR A 133 -2.25 15.26 -9.78
CA THR A 133 -2.24 13.87 -10.27
C THR A 133 -2.54 13.79 -11.76
N ILE A 134 -3.48 14.60 -12.26
CA ILE A 134 -3.74 14.74 -13.71
C ILE A 134 -2.45 15.17 -14.45
N GLY A 135 -1.71 16.16 -13.92
CA GLY A 135 -0.44 16.59 -14.51
C GLY A 135 0.62 15.48 -14.53
N LYS A 136 0.74 14.70 -13.44
CA LYS A 136 1.64 13.54 -13.38
C LYS A 136 1.27 12.47 -14.40
N LEU A 137 -0.02 12.13 -14.53
CA LEU A 137 -0.52 11.17 -15.52
C LEU A 137 -0.28 11.67 -16.95
N ALA A 138 -0.53 12.96 -17.22
CA ALA A 138 -0.28 13.56 -18.53
C ALA A 138 1.19 13.49 -18.91
N HIS A 139 2.10 13.78 -17.96
CA HIS A 139 3.53 13.63 -18.16
C HIS A 139 3.92 12.17 -18.41
N GLN A 140 3.39 11.22 -17.62
CA GLN A 140 3.65 9.79 -17.79
C GLN A 140 3.25 9.30 -19.18
N TYR A 141 2.02 9.59 -19.63
CA TYR A 141 1.54 9.16 -20.95
C TYR A 141 2.26 9.86 -22.10
N LYS A 142 2.61 11.15 -21.96
CA LYS A 142 3.42 11.87 -22.94
C LYS A 142 4.83 11.26 -23.06
N SER A 143 5.46 10.89 -21.94
CA SER A 143 6.76 10.20 -21.91
C SER A 143 6.71 8.80 -22.52
N GLN A 144 5.53 8.16 -22.58
CA GLN A 144 5.27 6.92 -23.31
C GLN A 144 4.88 7.16 -24.79
N GLY A 145 4.99 8.39 -25.29
CA GLY A 145 4.69 8.74 -26.70
C GLY A 145 3.20 8.88 -27.04
N LYS A 146 2.30 8.93 -26.05
CA LYS A 146 0.86 9.09 -26.29
C LYS A 146 0.52 10.58 -26.52
N LYS A 147 -0.53 10.83 -27.31
CA LYS A 147 -1.15 12.15 -27.44
C LYS A 147 -2.15 12.35 -26.31
N VAL A 148 -1.97 13.41 -25.53
CA VAL A 148 -2.78 13.71 -24.34
C VAL A 148 -3.54 15.01 -24.55
N VAL A 149 -4.83 15.01 -24.21
CA VAL A 149 -5.68 16.20 -24.16
C VAL A 149 -6.22 16.32 -22.74
N LEU A 150 -6.17 17.53 -22.17
CA LEU A 150 -6.70 17.83 -20.84
C LEU A 150 -7.98 18.65 -20.98
N GLY A 151 -9.04 18.22 -20.29
CA GLY A 151 -10.29 18.97 -20.15
C GLY A 151 -10.39 19.58 -18.75
N ALA A 152 -10.42 20.92 -18.66
CA ALA A 152 -10.55 21.64 -17.40
C ALA A 152 -12.02 21.70 -16.94
N ALA A 153 -12.54 20.56 -16.47
CA ALA A 153 -13.94 20.43 -16.05
C ALA A 153 -14.21 20.79 -14.57
N ASP A 154 -13.18 21.13 -13.78
CA ASP A 154 -13.34 21.64 -12.40
C ASP A 154 -13.63 23.15 -12.45
N THR A 155 -14.85 23.51 -12.86
CA THR A 155 -15.25 24.91 -13.12
C THR A 155 -15.83 25.63 -11.89
N PHE A 156 -16.00 24.93 -10.77
CA PHE A 156 -16.52 25.54 -9.54
C PHE A 156 -15.48 26.42 -8.85
N ARG A 157 -14.19 26.09 -8.98
CA ARG A 157 -13.09 26.81 -8.34
C ARG A 157 -12.37 27.66 -9.38
N ALA A 158 -12.36 28.98 -9.18
CA ALA A 158 -11.71 29.92 -10.10
C ALA A 158 -10.22 29.62 -10.34
N ALA A 159 -9.50 29.09 -9.35
CA ALA A 159 -8.08 28.72 -9.46
C ALA A 159 -7.83 27.28 -9.96
N ALA A 160 -8.87 26.56 -10.37
CA ALA A 160 -8.74 25.18 -10.88
C ALA A 160 -8.65 25.11 -12.41
N VAL A 161 -8.97 26.20 -13.11
CA VAL A 161 -8.88 26.37 -14.58
C VAL A 161 -7.77 27.35 -14.92
#